data_AF-A0A7W1E2I0-F1
#
_entry.id   AF-A0A7W1E2I0-F1
#
_cell.length_a   1.000
_cell.length_b   1.000
_cell.length_c   1.000
_cell.angle_alpha   90.00
_cell.angle_beta   90.00
_cell.angle_gamma   90.00
#
_symmetry.space_group_name_H-M   'P 1'
#
loop_
_entity.id
_entity.type
_entity.pdbx_description
1 polymer ?
#
loop_
_entity_poly.entity_id
_entity_poly.type
_entity_poly.pdbx_seq_one_letter_code
_entity_poly.pdbx_strand_id
1 'polypeptide(L)'
;MRGPAVDLLDRLADCESGRNPRAVGGRGRFFGAFQFLPSTWRSLGMAGNPVDYDYATQKAVAARIPVSAWSRQFPACSRRLGVGGGGGVGAW
;
A
#
# COMPACT_ATOMS: atom_id res chain seq x y z
N MET A 1 5.95 13.35 -16.40
CA MET A 1 6.48 13.66 -15.06
C MET A 1 5.66 12.88 -14.04
N ARG A 2 6.24 11.89 -13.35
CA ARG A 2 5.59 11.19 -12.22
C ARG A 2 5.83 12.04 -10.97
N GLY A 3 4.78 12.37 -10.22
CA GLY A 3 4.88 13.16 -9.00
C GLY A 3 5.35 12.34 -7.81
N PRO A 4 5.83 12.99 -6.72
CA PRO A 4 6.45 12.32 -5.57
C PRO A 4 5.54 11.29 -4.87
N ALA A 5 4.22 11.48 -4.93
CA ALA A 5 3.26 10.53 -4.35
C ALA A 5 3.15 9.21 -5.15
N VAL A 6 3.28 9.26 -6.49
CA VAL A 6 3.24 8.05 -7.34
C VAL A 6 4.48 7.20 -7.08
N ASP A 7 5.64 7.87 -6.93
CA ASP A 7 6.91 7.22 -6.62
C ASP A 7 6.91 6.59 -5.22
N LEU A 8 6.25 7.21 -4.24
CA LEU A 8 6.13 6.67 -2.89
C LEU A 8 5.25 5.40 -2.85
N LEU A 9 4.13 5.39 -3.57
CA LEU A 9 3.29 4.19 -3.72
C LEU A 9 4.04 3.06 -4.44
N ASP A 10 4.85 3.42 -5.42
CA ASP A 10 5.71 2.46 -6.10
C ASP A 10 6.73 1.81 -5.16
N ARG A 11 7.35 2.59 -4.26
CA ARG A 11 8.28 2.05 -3.26
C ARG A 11 7.57 1.23 -2.19
N LEU A 12 6.33 1.60 -1.85
CA LEU A 12 5.48 0.82 -0.96
C LEU A 12 5.19 -0.56 -1.54
N ALA A 13 4.72 -0.63 -2.80
CA ALA A 13 4.44 -1.90 -3.46
C ALA A 13 5.68 -2.77 -3.67
N ASP A 14 6.86 -2.18 -3.90
CA ASP A 14 8.12 -2.92 -3.92
C ASP A 14 8.38 -3.61 -2.57
N CYS A 15 8.18 -2.89 -1.46
CA CYS A 15 8.37 -3.43 -0.13
C CYS A 15 7.33 -4.51 0.22
N GLU A 16 6.07 -4.30 -0.15
CA GLU A 16 4.97 -5.21 0.19
C GLU A 16 5.03 -6.53 -0.58
N SER A 17 5.35 -6.51 -1.88
CA SER A 17 5.34 -7.73 -2.70
C SER A 17 6.28 -7.74 -3.91
N GLY A 18 7.17 -6.75 -4.05
CA GLY A 18 7.94 -6.57 -5.28
C GLY A 18 7.07 -6.15 -6.47
N ARG A 19 6.01 -5.37 -6.22
CA ARG A 19 5.01 -4.93 -7.22
C ARG A 19 4.21 -6.06 -7.88
N ASN A 20 4.14 -7.24 -7.30
CA ASN A 20 3.36 -8.34 -7.87
C ASN A 20 1.85 -8.16 -7.60
N PRO A 21 1.01 -7.88 -8.63
CA PRO A 21 -0.43 -7.68 -8.44
C PRO A 21 -1.19 -8.95 -8.08
N ARG A 22 -0.58 -10.14 -8.27
CA ARG A 22 -1.16 -11.44 -7.95
C ARG A 22 -0.61 -12.02 -6.63
N ALA A 23 0.14 -11.23 -5.86
CA ALA A 23 0.70 -11.70 -4.60
C ALA A 23 -0.39 -12.10 -3.60
N VAL A 24 -0.13 -13.21 -2.89
CA VAL A 24 -0.95 -13.68 -1.78
C VAL A 24 -0.02 -13.98 -0.62
N GLY A 25 -0.08 -13.16 0.43
CA GLY A 25 0.82 -13.27 1.58
C GLY A 25 0.13 -13.67 2.87
N GLY A 26 0.97 -13.93 3.87
CA GLY A 26 0.54 -14.19 5.24
C GLY A 26 -0.43 -15.37 5.34
N ARG A 27 -0.22 -16.46 4.58
CA ARG A 27 -1.13 -17.62 4.51
C ARG A 27 -2.54 -17.27 4.01
N GLY A 28 -2.64 -16.43 2.99
CA GLY A 28 -3.93 -16.08 2.37
C GLY A 28 -4.70 -14.96 3.08
N ARG A 29 -4.01 -14.09 3.83
CA ARG A 29 -4.64 -12.97 4.55
C ARG A 29 -4.49 -11.63 3.83
N PHE A 30 -3.46 -11.49 3.02
CA PHE A 30 -3.08 -10.24 2.35
C PHE A 30 -2.96 -10.47 0.86
N PHE A 31 -3.41 -9.49 0.06
CA PHE A 31 -3.63 -9.68 -1.37
C PHE A 31 -3.12 -8.51 -2.20
N GLY A 32 -2.56 -8.84 -3.35
CA GLY A 32 -2.13 -7.89 -4.37
C GLY A 32 -0.80 -7.21 -4.07
N ALA A 33 -0.44 -6.26 -4.93
CA ALA A 33 0.82 -5.53 -4.92
C ALA A 33 1.07 -4.73 -3.64
N PHE A 34 0.00 -4.35 -2.94
CA PHE A 34 0.05 -3.61 -1.68
C PHE A 34 -0.35 -4.48 -0.48
N GLN A 35 -0.53 -5.79 -0.66
CA GLN A 35 -0.83 -6.71 0.43
C GLN A 35 -2.07 -6.27 1.26
N PHE A 36 -3.12 -5.85 0.56
CA PHE A 36 -4.35 -5.39 1.20
C PHE A 36 -5.02 -6.50 2.02
N LEU A 37 -5.58 -6.12 3.17
CA LEU A 37 -6.61 -6.90 3.83
C LEU A 37 -7.93 -6.83 3.04
N PRO A 38 -8.71 -7.92 2.92
CA PRO A 38 -10.01 -7.89 2.26
C PRO A 38 -10.99 -6.88 2.86
N SER A 39 -10.93 -6.64 4.17
CA SER A 39 -11.76 -5.64 4.86
C SER A 39 -11.42 -4.21 4.42
N THR A 40 -10.13 -3.86 4.36
CA THR A 40 -9.66 -2.56 3.87
C THR A 40 -10.05 -2.34 2.41
N TRP A 41 -9.88 -3.36 1.56
CA TRP A 41 -10.25 -3.28 0.15
C TRP A 41 -11.73 -2.92 -0.02
N ARG A 42 -12.60 -3.62 0.71
CA ARG A 42 -14.04 -3.35 0.73
C ARG A 42 -14.39 -1.99 1.33
N SER A 43 -13.72 -1.57 2.40
CA SER A 43 -13.97 -0.26 3.01
C SER A 43 -13.60 0.91 2.09
N LEU A 44 -12.71 0.68 1.12
CA LEU A 44 -12.36 1.64 0.07
C LEU A 44 -13.31 1.59 -1.14
N GLY A 45 -14.43 0.86 -1.02
CA GLY A 45 -15.49 0.76 -2.03
C GLY A 45 -15.20 -0.23 -3.16
N MET A 46 -14.18 -1.07 -3.01
CA MET A 46 -13.83 -2.04 -4.05
C MET A 46 -14.53 -3.39 -3.81
N ALA A 47 -14.99 -4.01 -4.90
CA ALA A 47 -15.51 -5.37 -4.90
C ALA A 47 -14.38 -6.39 -5.15
N GLY A 48 -14.71 -7.69 -5.06
CA GLY A 48 -13.80 -8.77 -5.41
C GLY A 48 -12.54 -8.88 -4.54
N ASN A 49 -11.54 -9.62 -5.02
CA ASN A 49 -10.24 -9.76 -4.37
C ASN A 49 -9.22 -8.81 -5.04
N PRO A 50 -8.34 -8.11 -4.29
CA PRO A 50 -7.27 -7.30 -4.90
C PRO A 50 -6.49 -8.00 -6.01
N VAL A 51 -6.25 -9.33 -5.91
CA VAL A 51 -5.53 -10.07 -6.95
C VAL A 51 -6.27 -10.18 -8.27
N ASP A 52 -7.55 -9.85 -8.34
CA ASP A 52 -8.34 -9.83 -9.57
C ASP A 52 -8.08 -8.57 -10.39
N TYR A 53 -7.49 -7.54 -9.77
CA TYR A 53 -7.26 -6.23 -10.37
C TYR A 53 -5.79 -6.05 -10.78
N ASP A 54 -5.56 -5.24 -11.81
CA ASP A 54 -4.21 -4.92 -12.27
C ASP A 54 -3.46 -4.00 -11.29
N TYR A 55 -2.15 -3.88 -11.48
CA TYR A 55 -1.30 -3.06 -10.62
C TYR A 55 -1.74 -1.58 -10.61
N ALA A 56 -2.17 -1.06 -11.76
CA ALA A 56 -2.61 0.33 -11.89
C ALA A 56 -3.85 0.62 -11.04
N THR A 57 -4.85 -0.27 -11.07
CA THR A 57 -6.06 -0.17 -10.25
C THR A 57 -5.73 -0.29 -8.77
N GLN A 58 -4.90 -1.28 -8.40
CA GLN A 58 -4.49 -1.45 -7.01
C GLN A 58 -3.74 -0.22 -6.48
N LYS A 59 -2.86 0.38 -7.29
CA LYS A 59 -2.17 1.62 -6.95
C LYS A 59 -3.14 2.80 -6.81
N ALA A 60 -4.11 2.93 -7.70
CA ALA A 60 -5.14 3.97 -7.60
C ALA A 60 -5.98 3.83 -6.33
N VAL A 61 -6.24 2.60 -5.87
CA VAL A 61 -6.92 2.34 -4.60
C VAL A 61 -6.01 2.63 -3.40
N ALA A 62 -4.73 2.24 -3.45
CA ALA A 62 -3.76 2.57 -2.41
C ALA A 62 -3.60 4.08 -2.20
N ALA A 63 -3.68 4.86 -3.29
CA ALA A 63 -3.63 6.32 -3.25
C ALA A 63 -4.80 6.96 -2.47
N ARG A 64 -5.91 6.22 -2.25
CA ARG A 64 -7.04 6.69 -1.43
C ARG A 64 -6.74 6.63 0.07
N ILE A 65 -5.70 5.91 0.49
CA ILE A 65 -5.30 5.81 1.89
C ILE A 65 -4.40 7.00 2.22
N PRO A 66 -4.79 7.89 3.16
CA PRO A 66 -3.96 9.03 3.53
C PRO A 66 -2.64 8.55 4.13
N VAL A 67 -1.54 9.23 3.82
CA VAL A 67 -0.19 8.87 4.30
C VAL A 67 -0.14 8.77 5.83
N SER A 68 -0.91 9.58 6.56
CA SER A 68 -1.02 9.50 8.03
C SER A 68 -1.58 8.18 8.56
N ALA A 69 -2.28 7.39 7.72
CA ALA A 69 -2.79 6.07 8.08
C ALA A 69 -1.83 4.94 7.69
N TRP A 70 -0.77 5.21 6.93
CA TRP A 70 0.09 4.15 6.39
C TRP A 70 0.83 3.38 7.49
N SER A 71 1.19 4.01 8.62
CA SER A 71 1.77 3.30 9.77
C SER A 71 0.86 2.20 10.33
N ARG A 72 -0.47 2.34 10.15
CA ARG A 72 -1.45 1.33 10.56
C ARG A 72 -1.72 0.31 9.47
N GLN A 73 -1.83 0.75 8.22
CA GLN A 73 -2.16 -0.11 7.08
C GLN A 73 -0.98 -0.95 6.59
N PHE A 74 0.22 -0.38 6.62
CA PHE A 74 1.47 -0.93 6.09
C PHE A 74 2.61 -0.74 7.10
N PRO A 75 2.52 -1.32 8.33
CA PRO A 75 3.37 -0.94 9.45
C PRO A 75 4.87 -1.13 9.20
N ALA A 76 5.26 -2.28 8.61
CA ALA A 76 6.67 -2.59 8.36
C ALA A 76 7.24 -1.72 7.22
N CYS A 77 6.52 -1.63 6.10
CA CYS A 77 6.97 -0.92 4.92
C CYS A 77 6.92 0.60 5.09
N SER A 78 5.93 1.14 5.79
CA SER A 78 5.88 2.57 6.11
C SER A 78 7.05 2.99 6.99
N ARG A 79 7.41 2.17 7.99
CA ARG A 79 8.62 2.39 8.80
C ARG A 79 9.89 2.35 7.95
N ARG A 80 10.02 1.38 7.03
CA ARG A 80 11.16 1.27 6.12
C ARG A 80 11.28 2.48 5.19
N LEU A 81 10.15 3.06 4.80
CA LEU A 81 10.07 4.24 3.93
C LEU A 81 10.13 5.58 4.67
N GLY A 82 10.06 5.58 6.01
CA GLY A 82 10.04 6.81 6.81
C GLY A 82 8.76 7.63 6.66
N VAL A 83 7.61 6.97 6.39
CA VAL A 83 6.30 7.62 6.19
C VAL A 83 5.26 7.01 7.14
N GLY A 84 4.10 7.63 7.34
CA GLY A 84 3.02 7.01 8.13
C GLY A 84 2.52 7.75 9.36
N GLY A 85 3.13 8.88 9.74
CA GLY A 85 2.63 9.79 10.77
C GLY A 85 3.45 9.82 12.08
N GLY A 86 3.69 11.05 12.58
CA GLY A 86 3.81 11.36 14.01
C GLY A 86 5.15 11.17 14.73
N GLY A 87 6.23 10.81 14.06
CA GLY A 87 7.59 10.83 14.61
C GLY A 87 8.41 11.86 13.86
N GLY A 88 8.86 12.91 14.56
CA GLY A 88 9.44 14.12 13.98
C GLY A 88 10.48 13.86 12.90
N VAL A 89 10.34 14.58 11.80
CA VAL A 89 11.51 15.11 11.10
C VAL A 89 12.25 16.01 12.11
N GLY A 90 13.19 15.43 12.87
CA GLY A 90 14.42 16.17 13.15
C GLY A 90 15.08 16.34 11.78
N ALA A 91 15.08 17.55 11.23
CA ALA A 91 16.22 18.45 11.30
C ALA A 91 17.46 17.85 10.61
N TRP A 92 17.84 18.51 9.52
CA TRP A 92 19.18 18.70 8.95
C TRP A 92 20.33 17.95 9.64
#